data_AF-A0A7V3RPH8-F1
#
_entry.id   AF-A0A7V3RPH8-F1
#
_cell.length_a   1.000
_cell.length_b   1.000
_cell.length_c   1.000
_cell.angle_alpha   90.00
_cell.angle_beta   90.00
_cell.angle_gamma   90.00
#
_symmetry.space_group_name_H-M   'P 1'
#
loop_
_entity.id
_entity.type
_entity.pdbx_description
1 polymer ?
#
loop_
_entity_poly.entity_id
_entity_poly.type
_entity_poly.pdbx_seq_one_letter_code
_entity_poly.pdbx_strand_id
1 'polypeptide(L)'
;MGRRLGLFLGLAVLSAVVVAGLGCSKSKSNDAIGQGLGNGGGPPAGMDFGGPAGPRGPIREAMAKLFKGPQSLKDTIGRELNSASPAWETIQPQAKEFAQLAASLSQHSPPKGGKDSWMKLTDAFAKSAATLDRAVEAKNKGEALAAHAALSNNQTCRECHQAHRGGPGRMGPGPFGPSGQN
;
A
#
# COMPACT_ATOMS: atom_id res chain seq x y z
N MET A 1 24.21 -29.44 -28.08
CA MET A 1 24.96 -28.30 -28.65
C MET A 1 24.24 -27.85 -29.91
N GLY A 2 23.57 -26.70 -29.88
CA GLY A 2 22.80 -26.20 -31.03
C GLY A 2 22.56 -24.71 -30.86
N ARG A 3 23.47 -23.89 -31.40
CA ARG A 3 23.40 -22.43 -31.42
C ARG A 3 22.46 -21.99 -32.54
N ARG A 4 21.47 -21.15 -32.24
CA ARG A 4 20.82 -20.30 -33.25
C ARG A 4 21.01 -18.84 -32.84
N LEU A 5 21.98 -18.20 -33.51
CA LEU A 5 22.15 -16.76 -33.57
C LEU A 5 21.00 -16.20 -34.44
N GLY A 6 20.10 -15.44 -33.84
CA GLY A 6 19.11 -14.62 -34.53
C GLY A 6 19.47 -13.15 -34.38
N LEU A 7 20.20 -12.63 -35.35
CA LEU A 7 20.58 -11.23 -35.50
C LEU A 7 19.34 -10.41 -35.92
N PHE A 8 18.69 -9.72 -34.98
CA PHE A 8 17.67 -8.72 -35.31
C PHE A 8 18.29 -7.33 -35.27
N LEU A 9 18.69 -6.88 -36.46
CA LEU A 9 18.92 -5.48 -36.82
C LEU A 9 17.55 -4.88 -37.19
N GLY A 10 17.12 -3.78 -36.58
CA GLY A 10 15.87 -3.15 -37.02
C GLY A 10 15.34 -1.97 -36.21
N LEU A 11 15.70 -0.77 -36.69
CA LEU A 11 14.97 0.49 -36.59
C LEU A 11 14.77 1.13 -35.19
N ALA A 12 15.66 2.09 -34.92
CA ALA A 12 15.33 3.25 -34.10
C ALA A 12 14.36 4.16 -34.87
N VAL A 13 13.18 4.42 -34.31
CA VAL A 13 12.32 5.53 -34.73
C VAL A 13 12.33 6.56 -33.61
N LEU A 14 13.17 7.58 -33.79
CA LEU A 14 13.06 8.84 -33.08
C LEU A 14 11.78 9.53 -33.57
N SER A 15 10.82 9.76 -32.67
CA SER A 15 9.80 10.78 -32.88
C SER A 15 9.78 11.68 -31.67
N ALA A 16 10.56 12.76 -31.77
CA ALA A 16 10.48 13.91 -30.90
C ALA A 16 9.28 14.76 -31.35
N VAL A 17 8.24 14.84 -30.51
CA VAL A 17 7.20 15.87 -30.64
C VAL A 17 7.36 16.81 -29.45
N VAL A 18 7.94 17.97 -29.74
CA VAL A 18 7.99 19.13 -28.85
C VAL A 18 6.64 19.84 -28.97
N VAL A 19 5.86 19.88 -27.89
CA VAL A 19 4.76 20.84 -27.75
C VAL A 19 5.14 21.83 -26.68
N ALA A 20 5.58 23.00 -27.14
CA ALA A 20 5.70 24.20 -26.33
C ALA A 20 4.31 24.84 -26.19
N GLY A 21 3.83 24.94 -24.94
CA GLY A 21 2.62 25.69 -24.59
C GLY A 21 2.94 26.69 -23.49
N LEU A 22 3.25 27.93 -23.91
CA LEU A 22 3.24 29.13 -23.09
C LEU A 22 1.76 29.56 -22.89
N GLY A 23 1.35 29.87 -21.66
CA GLY A 23 -0.01 30.39 -21.43
C GLY A 23 -0.37 30.68 -19.98
N CYS A 24 -0.25 31.95 -19.60
CA CYS A 24 -0.44 32.57 -18.30
C CYS A 24 -1.69 32.21 -17.47
N SER A 25 -1.42 32.08 -16.17
CA SER A 25 -2.16 32.53 -14.96
C SER A 25 -3.54 33.20 -15.15
N LYS A 26 -4.55 32.62 -14.48
CA LYS A 26 -5.79 33.32 -14.10
C LYS A 26 -6.09 33.08 -12.63
N SER A 27 -5.66 34.00 -11.78
CA SER A 27 -6.16 34.16 -10.42
C SER A 27 -7.65 34.48 -10.46
N LYS A 28 -8.44 33.77 -9.64
CA LYS A 28 -9.78 34.20 -9.24
C LYS A 28 -9.79 34.26 -7.72
N SER A 29 -9.57 35.46 -7.21
CA SER A 29 -10.02 35.87 -5.89
C SER A 29 -11.55 35.87 -5.91
N ASN A 30 -12.17 35.22 -4.92
CA ASN A 30 -13.55 35.47 -4.51
C ASN A 30 -13.48 35.98 -3.08
N ASP A 31 -13.45 37.30 -2.94
CA ASP A 31 -14.02 37.95 -1.77
C ASP A 31 -15.54 37.92 -1.93
N ALA A 32 -16.25 37.45 -0.91
CA ALA A 32 -17.44 38.12 -0.39
C ALA A 32 -18.22 37.25 0.61
N ILE A 33 -18.28 37.77 1.83
CA ILE A 33 -19.50 37.94 2.63
C ILE A 33 -20.02 36.70 3.36
N GLY A 34 -19.60 36.61 4.62
CA GLY A 34 -20.46 36.98 5.74
C GLY A 34 -21.37 35.88 6.29
N GLN A 35 -21.07 35.41 7.51
CA GLN A 35 -22.07 34.98 8.49
C GLN A 35 -21.43 34.67 9.85
N GLY A 36 -21.97 35.28 10.90
CA GLY A 36 -22.11 34.65 12.21
C GLY A 36 -20.93 34.73 13.18
N LEU A 37 -20.82 35.84 13.90
CA LEU A 37 -20.33 35.81 15.29
C LEU A 37 -21.43 35.15 16.15
N GLY A 38 -21.44 33.82 16.15
CA GLY A 38 -22.33 33.00 16.95
C GLY A 38 -21.53 32.11 17.88
N ASN A 39 -21.73 32.32 19.18
CA ASN A 39 -21.39 31.39 20.26
C ASN A 39 -21.66 29.93 19.84
N GLY A 40 -20.65 29.06 19.94
CA GLY A 40 -20.81 27.63 19.69
C GLY A 40 -19.65 26.88 20.32
N GLY A 41 -19.96 26.02 21.29
CA GLY A 41 -19.03 25.36 22.19
C GLY A 41 -17.78 24.79 21.53
N GLY A 42 -16.65 25.02 22.19
CA GLY A 42 -15.44 24.27 21.90
C GLY A 42 -15.75 22.76 21.90
N PRO A 43 -15.11 21.98 21.02
CA PRO A 43 -15.30 20.54 21.01
C PRO A 43 -14.97 20.00 22.41
N PRO A 44 -15.77 19.06 22.95
CA PRO A 44 -15.45 18.45 24.22
C PRO A 44 -14.05 17.84 24.14
N ALA A 45 -13.15 18.34 24.99
CA ALA A 45 -11.91 17.65 25.31
C ALA A 45 -12.31 16.27 25.85
N GLY A 46 -12.13 15.22 25.04
CA GLY A 46 -12.52 13.87 25.47
C GLY A 46 -12.82 12.83 24.38
N MET A 47 -12.77 13.17 23.08
CA MET A 47 -12.80 12.13 22.04
C MET A 47 -11.40 11.56 21.83
N ASP A 48 -10.95 10.82 22.84
CA ASP A 48 -9.87 9.85 22.76
C ASP A 48 -10.29 8.74 21.78
N PHE A 49 -10.01 8.93 20.49
CA PHE A 49 -10.03 7.86 19.47
C PHE A 49 -8.84 6.89 19.65
N GLY A 50 -8.36 6.72 20.88
CA GLY A 50 -7.20 5.94 21.28
C GLY A 50 -7.60 4.72 22.11
N GLY A 51 -8.70 4.05 21.78
CA GLY A 51 -9.07 2.78 22.40
C GLY A 51 -7.87 1.80 22.37
N PRO A 52 -7.54 1.15 23.50
CA PRO A 52 -6.33 0.35 23.63
C PRO A 52 -6.30 -0.71 22.55
N ALA A 53 -5.24 -0.67 21.74
CA ALA A 53 -4.97 -1.69 20.75
C ALA A 53 -4.92 -3.04 21.48
N GLY A 54 -5.99 -3.83 21.38
CA GLY A 54 -6.00 -5.21 21.86
C GLY A 54 -4.78 -5.98 21.35
N PRO A 55 -4.43 -7.13 21.98
CA PRO A 55 -3.17 -7.82 21.79
C PRO A 55 -2.74 -7.83 20.31
N ARG A 56 -1.60 -7.20 20.02
CA ARG A 56 -1.10 -7.12 18.64
C ARG A 56 -0.52 -8.48 18.30
N GLY A 57 -1.31 -9.34 17.66
CA GLY A 57 -0.80 -10.59 17.13
C GLY A 57 0.27 -10.33 16.05
N PRO A 58 1.19 -11.29 15.80
CA PRO A 58 2.34 -11.10 14.91
C PRO A 58 1.93 -10.67 13.49
N ILE A 59 0.79 -11.14 12.97
CA ILE A 59 0.22 -10.71 11.68
C ILE A 59 -0.06 -9.21 11.67
N ARG A 60 -0.66 -8.67 12.74
CA ARG A 60 -1.01 -7.24 12.84
C ARG A 60 0.23 -6.37 12.91
N GLU A 61 1.28 -6.84 13.59
CA GLU A 61 2.56 -6.15 13.70
C GLU A 61 3.28 -6.09 12.36
N ALA A 62 3.38 -7.23 11.65
CA ALA A 62 3.94 -7.29 10.31
C ALA A 62 3.20 -6.34 9.35
N MET A 63 1.86 -6.41 9.30
CA MET A 63 1.05 -5.53 8.45
C MET A 63 1.18 -4.06 8.81
N ALA A 64 1.30 -3.74 10.10
CA ALA A 64 1.51 -2.37 10.54
C ALA A 64 2.89 -1.85 10.09
N LYS A 65 3.95 -2.65 10.24
CA LYS A 65 5.29 -2.27 9.78
C LYS A 65 5.35 -2.08 8.26
N LEU A 66 4.69 -2.97 7.51
CA LEU A 66 4.66 -2.92 6.04
C LEU A 66 3.91 -1.68 5.52
N PHE A 67 2.78 -1.29 6.14
CA PHE A 67 1.83 -0.36 5.50
C PHE A 67 1.26 0.76 6.38
N LYS A 68 1.45 0.77 7.70
CA LYS A 68 0.78 1.74 8.57
C LYS A 68 1.58 3.03 8.72
N GLY A 69 1.04 4.09 8.11
CA GLY A 69 1.52 5.47 8.29
C GLY A 69 2.80 5.78 7.50
N PRO A 70 3.26 7.03 7.52
CA PRO A 70 4.33 7.53 6.63
C PRO A 70 5.70 6.90 6.91
N GLN A 71 5.88 6.28 8.08
CA GLN A 71 7.10 5.55 8.46
C GLN A 71 7.02 4.05 8.13
N SER A 72 5.95 3.61 7.46
CA SER A 72 5.87 2.24 6.97
C SER A 72 6.99 1.95 5.97
N LEU A 73 7.37 0.67 5.85
CA LEU A 73 8.36 0.25 4.87
C LEU A 73 7.91 0.59 3.45
N LYS A 74 6.62 0.37 3.12
CA LYS A 74 6.06 0.76 1.82
C LYS A 74 6.31 2.25 1.56
N ASP A 75 5.88 3.14 2.45
CA ASP A 75 5.95 4.58 2.18
C ASP A 75 7.39 5.08 2.15
N THR A 76 8.26 4.53 2.99
CA THR A 76 9.68 4.91 3.02
C THR A 76 10.42 4.49 1.75
N ILE A 77 10.29 3.22 1.34
CA ILE A 77 10.84 2.72 0.07
C ILE A 77 10.31 3.56 -1.10
N GLY A 78 9.01 3.85 -1.11
CA GLY A 78 8.38 4.64 -2.16
C GLY A 78 8.98 6.05 -2.27
N ARG A 79 9.16 6.76 -1.15
CA ARG A 79 9.80 8.09 -1.16
C ARG A 79 11.25 8.01 -1.63
N GLU A 80 12.01 7.06 -1.11
CA GLU A 80 13.44 6.93 -1.43
C GLU A 80 13.66 6.57 -2.91
N LEU A 81 12.82 5.70 -3.49
CA LEU A 81 12.85 5.37 -4.92
C LEU A 81 12.51 6.58 -5.82
N ASN A 82 11.66 7.51 -5.33
CA ASN A 82 11.30 8.71 -6.08
C ASN A 82 12.41 9.79 -6.07
N SER A 83 13.44 9.66 -5.25
CA SER A 83 14.61 10.55 -5.27
C SER A 83 15.29 10.57 -6.64
N ALA A 84 15.85 11.71 -7.04
CA ALA A 84 16.65 11.83 -8.26
C ALA A 84 17.83 10.84 -8.26
N SER A 85 18.44 10.63 -7.09
CA SER A 85 19.44 9.61 -6.83
C SER A 85 18.97 8.74 -5.66
N PRO A 86 18.37 7.56 -5.91
CA PRO A 86 17.92 6.66 -4.86
C PRO A 86 19.10 6.17 -4.00
N ALA A 87 18.96 6.24 -2.68
CA ALA A 87 19.95 5.76 -1.72
C ALA A 87 19.88 4.23 -1.61
N TRP A 88 20.40 3.52 -2.62
CA TRP A 88 20.26 2.06 -2.74
C TRP A 88 20.70 1.27 -1.50
N GLU A 89 21.75 1.73 -0.82
CA GLU A 89 22.25 1.10 0.41
C GLU A 89 21.25 1.20 1.58
N THR A 90 20.35 2.19 1.55
CA THR A 90 19.24 2.33 2.50
C THR A 90 18.00 1.54 2.05
N ILE A 91 17.70 1.57 0.75
CA ILE A 91 16.48 0.95 0.19
C ILE A 91 16.59 -0.58 0.20
N GLN A 92 17.76 -1.15 -0.09
CA GLN A 92 17.97 -2.60 -0.13
C GLN A 92 17.58 -3.32 1.17
N PRO A 93 18.11 -2.95 2.35
CA PRO A 93 17.69 -3.61 3.59
C PRO A 93 16.20 -3.42 3.90
N GLN A 94 15.60 -2.29 3.54
CA GLN A 94 14.16 -2.06 3.71
C GLN A 94 13.32 -2.98 2.81
N ALA A 95 13.68 -3.10 1.53
CA ALA A 95 12.98 -3.96 0.56
C ALA A 95 13.11 -5.44 0.93
N LYS A 96 14.29 -5.85 1.39
CA LYS A 96 14.53 -7.20 1.91
C LYS A 96 13.69 -7.50 3.14
N GLU A 97 13.65 -6.57 4.11
CA GLU A 97 12.78 -6.72 5.28
C GLU A 97 11.31 -6.78 4.88
N PHE A 98 10.88 -5.96 3.92
CA PHE A 98 9.52 -5.99 3.38
C PHE A 98 9.18 -7.37 2.81
N ALA A 99 10.07 -7.96 2.00
CA ALA A 99 9.89 -9.29 1.44
C ALA A 99 9.87 -10.40 2.50
N GLN A 100 10.73 -10.33 3.52
CA GLN A 100 10.77 -11.28 4.62
C GLN A 100 9.49 -11.25 5.46
N LEU A 101 9.01 -10.06 5.83
CA LEU A 101 7.75 -9.88 6.54
C LEU A 101 6.55 -10.35 5.71
N ALA A 102 6.55 -10.11 4.40
CA ALA A 102 5.50 -10.60 3.52
C ALA A 102 5.48 -12.14 3.46
N ALA A 103 6.66 -12.77 3.38
CA ALA A 103 6.78 -14.23 3.34
C ALA A 103 6.36 -14.90 4.66
N SER A 104 6.67 -14.30 5.81
CA SER A 104 6.36 -14.87 7.12
C SER A 104 4.85 -14.95 7.41
N LEU A 105 4.02 -14.15 6.73
CA LEU A 105 2.56 -14.17 6.91
C LEU A 105 1.95 -15.56 6.69
N SER A 106 2.47 -16.33 5.74
CA SER A 106 2.02 -17.69 5.43
C SER A 106 2.26 -18.68 6.58
N GLN A 107 3.18 -18.37 7.49
CA GLN A 107 3.54 -19.23 8.63
C GLN A 107 2.54 -19.11 9.80
N HIS A 108 1.69 -18.09 9.77
CA HIS A 108 0.69 -17.87 10.80
C HIS A 108 -0.67 -18.44 10.40
N SER A 109 -1.45 -18.87 11.39
CA SER A 109 -2.85 -19.25 11.16
C SER A 109 -3.68 -18.03 10.79
N PRO A 110 -4.59 -18.14 9.79
CA PRO A 110 -5.44 -17.02 9.44
C PRO A 110 -6.37 -16.67 10.62
N PRO A 111 -6.61 -15.37 10.91
CA PRO A 111 -7.52 -14.97 11.97
C PRO A 111 -8.99 -15.39 11.71
N LYS A 112 -9.36 -15.52 10.43
CA LYS A 112 -10.68 -15.94 9.93
C LYS A 112 -10.52 -16.62 8.58
N GLY A 113 -11.55 -17.32 8.10
CA GLY A 113 -11.54 -17.94 6.77
C GLY A 113 -10.68 -19.21 6.70
N GLY A 114 -10.56 -19.77 5.50
CA GLY A 114 -9.86 -21.04 5.27
C GLY A 114 -8.34 -20.90 5.20
N LYS A 115 -7.62 -21.95 5.62
CA LYS A 115 -6.15 -22.01 5.53
C LYS A 115 -5.66 -21.97 4.07
N ASP A 116 -6.38 -22.60 3.15
CA ASP A 116 -5.97 -22.66 1.75
C ASP A 116 -6.03 -21.29 1.06
N SER A 117 -7.10 -20.51 1.29
CA SER A 117 -7.20 -19.15 0.76
C SER A 117 -6.16 -18.23 1.39
N TRP A 118 -5.85 -18.41 2.67
CA TRP A 118 -4.79 -17.68 3.35
C TRP A 118 -3.42 -17.94 2.72
N MET A 119 -3.05 -19.22 2.56
CA MET A 119 -1.79 -19.62 1.94
C MET A 119 -1.68 -19.05 0.52
N LYS A 120 -2.73 -19.19 -0.29
CA LYS A 120 -2.74 -18.67 -1.67
C LYS A 120 -2.52 -17.16 -1.72
N LEU A 121 -3.24 -16.39 -0.89
CA LEU A 121 -3.18 -14.93 -0.93
C LEU A 121 -1.87 -14.39 -0.32
N THR A 122 -1.39 -15.00 0.77
CA THR A 122 -0.10 -14.61 1.38
C THR A 122 1.09 -14.96 0.50
N ASP A 123 1.06 -16.10 -0.21
CA ASP A 123 2.10 -16.46 -1.19
C ASP A 123 2.09 -15.51 -2.40
N ALA A 124 0.92 -15.16 -2.94
CA ALA A 124 0.81 -14.17 -4.02
C ALA A 124 1.35 -12.79 -3.59
N PHE A 125 1.09 -12.40 -2.34
CA PHE A 125 1.64 -11.18 -1.77
C PHE A 125 3.16 -11.25 -1.59
N ALA A 126 3.68 -12.36 -1.04
CA ALA A 126 5.12 -12.58 -0.88
C ALA A 126 5.88 -12.56 -2.22
N LYS A 127 5.30 -13.13 -3.28
CA LYS A 127 5.87 -13.07 -4.64
C LYS A 127 5.95 -11.65 -5.17
N SER A 128 4.92 -10.83 -4.91
CA SER A 128 4.91 -9.42 -5.30
C SER A 128 5.99 -8.63 -4.55
N ALA A 129 6.15 -8.89 -3.26
CA ALA A 129 7.19 -8.30 -2.42
C ALA A 129 8.60 -8.70 -2.86
N ALA A 130 8.81 -9.97 -3.21
CA ALA A 130 10.08 -10.47 -3.74
C ALA A 130 10.44 -9.85 -5.10
N THR A 131 9.45 -9.48 -5.92
CA THR A 131 9.72 -8.73 -7.17
C THR A 131 10.24 -7.32 -6.87
N LEU A 132 9.71 -6.64 -5.85
CA LEU A 132 10.26 -5.36 -5.40
C LEU A 132 11.70 -5.51 -4.90
N ASP A 133 11.95 -6.49 -4.04
CA ASP A 133 13.29 -6.77 -3.50
C ASP A 133 14.32 -7.00 -4.61
N ARG A 134 14.02 -7.89 -5.57
CA ARG A 134 14.90 -8.14 -6.73
C ARG A 134 15.16 -6.89 -7.57
N ALA A 135 14.14 -6.06 -7.81
CA ALA A 135 14.30 -4.84 -8.59
C ALA A 135 15.19 -3.80 -7.85
N VAL A 136 15.09 -3.74 -6.52
CA VAL A 136 15.92 -2.91 -5.66
C VAL A 136 17.37 -3.45 -5.59
N GLU A 137 17.55 -4.76 -5.48
CA GLU A 137 18.87 -5.42 -5.55
C GLU A 137 19.56 -5.14 -6.89
N ALA A 138 18.81 -5.20 -7.99
CA ALA A 138 19.27 -4.87 -9.33
C ALA A 138 19.50 -3.35 -9.55
N LYS A 139 19.21 -2.51 -8.55
CA LYS A 139 19.27 -1.04 -8.62
C LYS A 139 18.51 -0.48 -9.84
N ASN A 140 17.42 -1.16 -10.24
CA ASN A 140 16.60 -0.78 -11.38
C ASN A 140 15.43 0.09 -10.91
N LYS A 141 15.61 1.42 -10.98
CA LYS A 141 14.59 2.39 -10.52
C LYS A 141 13.24 2.21 -11.21
N GLY A 142 13.21 1.92 -12.52
CA GLY A 142 11.97 1.75 -13.27
C GLY A 142 11.18 0.53 -12.80
N GLU A 143 11.87 -0.62 -12.70
CA GLU A 143 11.25 -1.86 -12.22
C GLU A 143 10.87 -1.78 -10.74
N ALA A 144 11.70 -1.14 -9.91
CA ALA A 144 11.42 -0.99 -8.49
C ALA A 144 10.18 -0.10 -8.25
N LEU A 145 10.04 1.01 -8.99
CA LEU A 145 8.84 1.85 -8.93
C LEU A 145 7.60 1.11 -9.46
N ALA A 146 7.73 0.33 -10.54
CA ALA A 146 6.63 -0.46 -11.07
C ALA A 146 6.18 -1.55 -10.08
N ALA A 147 7.12 -2.28 -9.48
CA ALA A 147 6.85 -3.29 -8.47
C ALA A 147 6.22 -2.67 -7.20
N HIS A 148 6.73 -1.51 -6.76
CA HIS A 148 6.19 -0.76 -5.64
C HIS A 148 4.75 -0.28 -5.88
N ALA A 149 4.48 0.27 -7.07
CA ALA A 149 3.13 0.68 -7.47
C ALA A 149 2.16 -0.52 -7.51
N ALA A 150 2.62 -1.66 -8.03
CA ALA A 150 1.83 -2.89 -8.08
C ALA A 150 1.42 -3.38 -6.67
N LEU A 151 2.23 -3.17 -5.63
CA LEU A 151 1.86 -3.51 -4.24
C LEU A 151 0.70 -2.63 -3.72
N SER A 152 0.61 -1.38 -4.17
CA SER A 152 -0.41 -0.43 -3.70
C SER A 152 -1.82 -0.72 -4.23
N ASN A 153 -1.89 -1.20 -5.46
CA ASN A 153 -3.14 -1.41 -6.19
C ASN A 153 -3.40 -2.90 -6.47
N ASN A 154 -2.91 -3.79 -5.61
CA ASN A 154 -3.07 -5.23 -5.80
C ASN A 154 -4.44 -5.69 -5.29
N GLN A 155 -5.18 -6.39 -6.16
CA GLN A 155 -6.42 -7.08 -5.83
C GLN A 155 -6.26 -8.05 -4.64
N THR A 156 -5.08 -8.69 -4.51
CA THR A 156 -4.70 -9.57 -3.40
C THR A 156 -4.87 -8.88 -2.04
N CYS A 157 -4.56 -7.58 -1.93
CA CYS A 157 -4.70 -6.83 -0.68
C CYS A 157 -6.16 -6.75 -0.23
N ARG A 158 -7.07 -6.51 -1.17
CA ARG A 158 -8.51 -6.44 -0.90
C ARG A 158 -9.08 -7.80 -0.55
N GLU A 159 -8.78 -8.81 -1.36
CA GLU A 159 -9.29 -10.18 -1.16
C GLU A 159 -8.80 -10.78 0.16
N CYS A 160 -7.51 -10.60 0.48
CA CYS A 160 -6.94 -11.05 1.74
C CYS A 160 -7.59 -10.36 2.93
N HIS A 161 -7.75 -9.03 2.88
CA HIS A 161 -8.43 -8.31 3.94
C HIS A 161 -9.90 -8.71 4.08
N GLN A 162 -10.64 -8.88 2.99
CA GLN A 162 -12.04 -9.29 3.04
C GLN A 162 -12.23 -10.68 3.65
N ALA A 163 -11.36 -11.64 3.29
CA ALA A 163 -11.46 -13.01 3.76
C ALA A 163 -10.92 -13.20 5.19
N HIS A 164 -9.88 -12.44 5.58
CA HIS A 164 -9.06 -12.78 6.75
C HIS A 164 -8.89 -11.64 7.77
N ARG A 165 -9.15 -10.37 7.41
CA ARG A 165 -9.12 -9.25 8.36
C ARG A 165 -10.46 -9.22 9.08
N GLY A 166 -10.49 -9.66 10.33
CA GLY A 166 -11.65 -9.42 11.19
C GLY A 166 -11.99 -7.93 11.13
N GLY A 167 -13.21 -7.61 10.67
CA GLY A 167 -13.63 -6.23 10.35
C GLY A 167 -13.41 -5.22 11.48
N PRO A 168 -13.54 -3.91 11.20
CA PRO A 168 -13.61 -2.90 12.27
C PRO A 168 -14.69 -3.38 13.23
N GLY A 169 -14.37 -3.42 14.53
CA GLY A 169 -15.08 -4.18 15.55
C GLY A 169 -16.54 -4.42 15.19
N ARG A 170 -16.93 -5.70 15.10
CA ARG A 170 -18.34 -6.04 15.22
C ARG A 170 -18.80 -5.30 16.48
N MET A 171 -19.56 -4.22 16.29
CA MET A 171 -20.79 -4.05 17.04
C MET A 171 -21.35 -5.46 17.10
N GLY A 172 -21.40 -6.02 18.31
CA GLY A 172 -22.13 -7.26 18.53
C GLY A 172 -23.54 -7.10 17.95
N PRO A 173 -24.34 -8.16 17.92
CA PRO A 173 -25.77 -7.96 17.74
C PRO A 173 -26.20 -6.91 18.79
N GLY A 174 -26.48 -5.69 18.34
CA GLY A 174 -27.20 -4.75 19.18
C GLY A 174 -28.50 -5.43 19.59
N PRO A 175 -29.10 -5.07 20.72
CA PRO A 175 -30.29 -5.71 21.28
C PRO A 175 -31.56 -5.67 20.39
N PHE A 176 -31.45 -5.23 19.14
CA PHE A 176 -32.52 -5.18 18.14
C PHE A 176 -32.36 -6.28 17.07
N GLY A 177 -32.17 -7.53 17.51
CA GLY A 177 -32.45 -8.68 16.65
C GLY A 177 -33.95 -8.73 16.34
N PRO A 178 -34.37 -9.00 15.09
CA PRO A 178 -35.78 -9.13 14.76
C PRO A 178 -36.34 -10.35 15.49
N SER A 179 -37.26 -10.10 16.42
CA SER A 179 -38.12 -11.10 17.04
C SER A 179 -38.73 -11.97 15.94
N GLY A 180 -38.57 -13.29 16.10
CA GLY A 180 -39.19 -14.27 15.22
C GLY A 180 -40.69 -14.05 15.12
N GLN A 181 -41.19 -14.14 13.89
CA GLN A 181 -42.59 -14.43 13.62
C GLN A 181 -42.61 -15.87 13.08
N ASN A 182 -43.07 -16.78 13.93
CA ASN A 182 -43.73 -18.00 13.51
C ASN A 182 -45.16 -17.92 14.01
#